data_AF-A0A212JPS2-F1
#
_entry.id   AF-A0A212JPS2-F1
#
_cell.length_a   1.000
_cell.length_b   1.000
_cell.length_c   1.000
_cell.angle_alpha   90.00
_cell.angle_beta   90.00
_cell.angle_gamma   90.00
#
_symmetry.space_group_name_H-M   'P 1'
#
loop_
_entity.id
_entity.type
_entity.pdbx_description
1 polymer ?
#
loop_
_entity_poly.entity_id
_entity_poly.type
_entity_poly.pdbx_seq_one_letter_code
_entity_poly.pdbx_strand_id
1 'polypeptide(L)'
;MSDAMMDKVEELLHSVSNDITKMHQQHLDDNETFLAALDDVAANVLGLQSIVAALVKTYPIDANAAKAWLKANMDPDGQGTEKADAVVDHLLGIEG
;
A
#
# COMPACT_ATOMS: atom_id res chain seq x y z
N MET A 1 16.40 43.57 -31.22
CA MET A 1 15.41 42.59 -30.74
C MET A 1 16.01 41.82 -29.58
N SER A 2 15.85 42.30 -28.35
CA SER A 2 16.84 43.12 -27.63
C SER A 2 17.03 42.46 -26.26
N ASP A 3 18.22 42.51 -25.65
CA ASP A 3 18.63 41.82 -24.40
C ASP A 3 17.54 41.51 -23.37
N ALA A 4 16.57 42.40 -23.15
CA ALA A 4 15.39 42.18 -22.32
C ALA A 4 14.59 40.88 -22.62
N MET A 5 14.57 40.41 -23.87
CA MET A 5 13.91 39.14 -24.21
C MET A 5 14.77 37.92 -23.80
N MET A 6 16.09 38.08 -23.78
CA MET A 6 17.03 37.03 -23.38
C MET A 6 17.13 36.93 -21.86
N ASP A 7 17.16 38.07 -21.14
CA ASP A 7 17.04 38.12 -19.68
C ASP A 7 15.77 37.41 -19.19
N LYS A 8 14.65 37.58 -19.91
CA LYS A 8 13.39 36.93 -19.58
C LYS A 8 13.41 35.42 -19.84
N VAL A 9 14.13 34.97 -20.87
CA VAL A 9 14.35 33.54 -21.10
C VAL A 9 15.23 32.95 -20.00
N GLU A 10 16.27 33.66 -19.56
CA GLU A 10 17.13 33.23 -18.44
C GLU A 10 16.38 33.20 -17.11
N GLU A 11 15.51 34.16 -16.81
CA GLU A 11 14.64 34.13 -15.63
C GLU A 11 13.68 32.93 -15.67
N LEU A 12 13.06 32.67 -16.83
CA LEU A 12 12.15 31.53 -16.98
C LEU A 12 12.90 30.19 -16.86
N LEU A 13 14.11 30.09 -17.41
CA LEU A 13 14.95 28.90 -17.26
C LEU A 13 15.37 28.66 -15.80
N HIS A 14 15.73 29.72 -15.08
CA HIS A 14 16.00 29.63 -13.65
C HIS A 14 14.76 29.24 -12.86
N SER A 15 13.59 29.80 -13.18
CA SER A 15 12.32 29.42 -12.54
C SER A 15 12.00 27.95 -12.78
N VAL A 16 12.10 27.48 -14.02
CA VAL A 16 11.85 26.07 -14.37
C VAL A 16 12.84 25.16 -13.67
N SER A 17 14.13 25.54 -13.60
CA SER A 17 15.15 24.76 -12.87
C SER A 17 14.84 24.68 -11.37
N ASN A 18 14.41 25.78 -10.77
CA ASN A 18 13.99 25.82 -9.36
C ASN A 18 12.74 24.96 -9.12
N ASP A 19 11.77 25.02 -10.03
CA ASP A 19 10.53 24.25 -9.93
C ASP A 19 10.78 22.75 -10.11
N ILE A 20 11.67 22.36 -11.04
CA ILE A 20 12.13 20.96 -11.18
C ILE A 20 12.78 20.48 -9.88
N THR A 21 13.63 21.31 -9.26
CA THR A 21 14.32 20.95 -8.01
C THR A 21 13.31 20.75 -6.87
N LYS A 22 12.34 21.66 -6.73
CA LYS A 22 11.27 21.53 -5.73
C LYS A 22 10.40 20.31 -5.97
N MET A 23 10.02 20.05 -7.22
CA MET A 23 9.20 18.91 -7.59
C MET A 23 9.94 17.59 -7.33
N HIS A 24 11.25 17.55 -7.60
CA HIS A 24 12.08 16.40 -7.27
C HIS A 24 12.11 16.13 -5.75
N GLN A 25 12.32 17.17 -4.94
CA GLN A 25 12.31 17.04 -3.48
C GLN A 25 10.95 16.57 -2.97
N GLN A 26 9.85 17.17 -3.47
CA GLN A 26 8.49 16.76 -3.12
C GLN A 26 8.25 15.28 -3.45
N HIS A 27 8.70 14.80 -4.61
CA HIS A 27 8.58 13.39 -4.97
C HIS A 27 9.39 12.46 -4.07
N LEU A 28 10.55 12.90 -3.56
CA LEU A 28 11.31 12.12 -2.58
C LEU A 28 10.55 12.02 -1.25
N ASP A 29 10.04 13.14 -0.76
CA ASP A 29 9.29 13.20 0.51
C ASP A 29 7.98 12.40 0.43
N ASP A 30 7.26 12.48 -0.69
CA ASP A 30 6.04 11.72 -0.96
C ASP A 30 6.32 10.21 -1.01
N ASN A 31 7.43 9.81 -1.65
CA ASN A 31 7.84 8.41 -1.71
C ASN A 31 8.25 7.88 -0.33
N GLU A 32 8.98 8.66 0.46
CA GLU A 32 9.34 8.29 1.83
C GLU A 32 8.09 8.09 2.69
N THR A 33 7.14 9.02 2.61
CA THR A 33 5.85 8.94 3.31
C THR A 33 5.05 7.70 2.88
N PHE A 34 5.01 7.41 1.58
CA PHE A 34 4.33 6.23 1.04
C PHE A 34 4.96 4.93 1.54
N LEU A 35 6.30 4.85 1.55
CA LEU A 35 7.01 3.68 2.06
C LEU A 35 6.80 3.49 3.57
N ALA A 36 6.79 4.57 4.35
CA ALA A 36 6.47 4.51 5.77
C ALA A 36 5.04 4.01 6.02
N ALA A 37 4.06 4.48 5.24
CA ALA A 37 2.70 3.99 5.32
C ALA A 37 2.57 2.51 4.95
N LEU A 38 3.35 2.03 3.97
CA LEU A 38 3.42 0.60 3.64
C LEU A 38 4.01 -0.22 4.80
N ASP A 39 5.03 0.31 5.48
CA ASP A 39 5.63 -0.34 6.66
C ASP A 39 4.61 -0.44 7.80
N ASP A 40 3.85 0.62 8.07
CA ASP A 40 2.76 0.61 9.05
C ASP A 40 1.67 -0.41 8.71
N VAL A 41 1.29 -0.52 7.44
CA VAL A 41 0.34 -1.54 6.99
C VAL A 41 0.91 -2.95 7.20
N ALA A 42 2.18 -3.17 6.85
CA ALA A 42 2.84 -4.44 7.06
C ALA A 42 2.91 -4.81 8.56
N ALA A 43 3.25 -3.84 9.41
CA ALA A 43 3.29 -4.03 10.86
C ALA A 43 1.91 -4.41 11.43
N ASN A 44 0.84 -3.77 10.96
CA ASN A 44 -0.53 -4.11 11.36
C ASN A 44 -0.91 -5.54 10.91
N VAL A 45 -0.57 -5.92 9.68
CA VAL A 45 -0.83 -7.28 9.17
C VAL A 45 -0.09 -8.31 10.01
N LEU A 46 1.22 -8.15 10.21
CA LEU A 46 2.04 -9.07 11.01
C LEU A 46 1.56 -9.14 12.47
N GLY A 47 1.18 -8.01 13.06
CA GLY A 47 0.60 -7.94 14.39
C GLY A 47 -0.67 -8.77 14.49
N LEU A 48 -1.62 -8.58 13.58
CA LEU A 48 -2.85 -9.36 13.52
C LEU A 48 -2.59 -10.85 13.29
N GLN A 49 -1.66 -11.20 12.38
CA GLN A 49 -1.27 -12.59 12.15
C GLN A 49 -0.74 -13.25 13.42
N SER A 50 0.07 -12.54 14.21
CA SER A 50 0.60 -13.06 15.48
C SER A 50 -0.51 -13.36 16.51
N ILE A 51 -1.52 -12.48 16.59
CA ILE A 51 -2.68 -12.65 17.46
C ILE A 51 -3.52 -13.84 16.99
N VAL A 52 -3.82 -13.93 15.69
CA VAL A 52 -4.58 -15.04 15.12
C VAL A 52 -3.85 -16.36 15.35
N ALA A 53 -2.54 -16.44 15.10
CA ALA A 53 -1.75 -17.65 15.34
C ALA A 53 -1.77 -18.09 16.82
N ALA A 54 -1.81 -17.14 17.76
CA ALA A 54 -1.97 -17.43 19.18
C ALA A 54 -3.38 -17.97 19.51
N LEU A 55 -4.42 -17.39 18.90
CA LEU A 55 -5.81 -17.77 19.13
C LEU A 55 -6.17 -19.13 18.52
N VAL A 56 -5.70 -19.42 17.29
CA VAL A 56 -5.96 -20.68 16.56
C VAL A 56 -5.46 -21.90 17.34
N LYS A 57 -4.40 -21.76 18.15
CA LYS A 57 -3.92 -22.84 19.02
C LYS A 57 -4.92 -23.27 20.09
N THR A 58 -5.81 -22.35 20.49
CA THR A 58 -6.77 -22.55 21.59
C THR A 58 -8.19 -22.74 21.06
N TYR A 59 -8.52 -22.11 19.94
CA TYR A 59 -9.84 -22.11 19.34
C TYR A 59 -9.78 -22.66 17.90
N PRO A 60 -10.39 -23.81 17.61
CA PRO A 60 -10.46 -24.31 16.25
C PRO A 60 -11.33 -23.35 15.41
N ILE A 61 -10.75 -22.82 14.33
CA ILE A 61 -11.44 -21.95 13.39
C ILE A 61 -11.88 -22.78 12.18
N ASP A 62 -13.14 -22.65 11.76
CA ASP A 62 -13.63 -23.23 10.52
C ASP A 62 -13.21 -22.37 9.33
N ALA A 63 -12.29 -22.90 8.52
CA ALA A 63 -11.78 -22.24 7.32
C ALA A 63 -12.88 -21.92 6.31
N ASN A 64 -13.88 -22.79 6.15
CA ASN A 64 -14.96 -22.57 5.18
C ASN A 64 -15.87 -21.43 5.62
N ALA A 65 -16.17 -21.33 6.92
CA ALA A 65 -16.90 -20.21 7.48
C ALA A 65 -16.14 -18.88 7.33
N ALA A 66 -14.82 -18.88 7.56
CA ALA A 66 -13.99 -17.69 7.36
C ALA A 66 -13.96 -17.22 5.89
N LYS A 67 -13.78 -18.14 4.93
CA LYS A 67 -13.80 -17.83 3.50
C LYS A 67 -15.19 -17.38 3.03
N ALA A 68 -16.26 -18.02 3.51
CA ALA A 68 -17.63 -17.60 3.21
C ALA A 68 -17.91 -16.18 3.73
N TRP A 69 -17.42 -15.85 4.92
CA TRP A 69 -17.50 -14.49 5.44
C TRP A 69 -16.73 -13.50 4.58
N LEU A 70 -15.51 -13.83 4.13
CA LEU A 70 -14.72 -12.96 3.23
C LEU A 70 -15.47 -12.68 1.93
N LYS A 71 -16.02 -13.70 1.29
CA LYS A 71 -16.82 -13.56 0.07
C LYS A 71 -18.04 -12.67 0.27
N ALA A 72 -18.74 -12.82 1.39
CA ALA A 72 -19.90 -12.00 1.68
C ALA A 72 -19.60 -10.51 1.94
N ASN A 73 -18.36 -10.16 2.34
CA ASN A 73 -18.02 -8.81 2.81
C ASN A 73 -17.04 -8.07 1.90
N MET A 74 -16.18 -8.77 1.17
CA MET A 74 -15.20 -8.16 0.28
C MET A 74 -15.67 -8.10 -1.18
N ASP A 75 -16.72 -8.85 -1.52
CA ASP A 75 -17.05 -9.11 -2.91
C ASP A 75 -18.58 -9.10 -3.17
N PRO A 76 -19.16 -7.91 -3.47
CA PRO A 76 -20.55 -7.83 -3.90
C PRO A 76 -20.81 -8.45 -5.29
N ASP A 77 -19.77 -8.59 -6.13
CA ASP A 77 -19.87 -8.85 -7.58
C ASP A 77 -19.19 -10.16 -8.05
N GLY A 78 -18.63 -10.96 -7.13
CA GLY A 78 -18.03 -12.26 -7.40
C GLY A 78 -16.59 -12.26 -7.93
N GLN A 79 -15.83 -11.17 -7.78
CA GLN A 79 -14.41 -11.12 -8.14
C GLN A 79 -13.51 -10.56 -7.02
N GLY A 80 -12.45 -11.28 -6.67
CA GLY A 80 -11.28 -10.71 -5.97
C GLY A 80 -10.89 -11.35 -4.63
N THR A 81 -11.59 -12.38 -4.14
CA THR A 81 -11.25 -12.98 -2.84
C THR A 81 -10.18 -14.06 -2.89
N GLU A 82 -9.68 -14.45 -4.06
CA GLU A 82 -8.74 -15.57 -4.23
C GLU A 82 -7.46 -15.40 -3.38
N LYS A 83 -6.92 -14.17 -3.34
CA LYS A 83 -5.75 -13.85 -2.50
C LYS A 83 -6.09 -13.90 -1.01
N ALA A 84 -7.29 -13.47 -0.62
CA ALA A 84 -7.75 -13.52 0.76
C ALA A 84 -8.01 -14.96 1.23
N ASP A 85 -8.58 -15.80 0.36
CA ASP A 85 -8.78 -17.24 0.59
C ASP A 85 -7.43 -17.93 0.84
N ALA A 86 -6.40 -17.64 0.02
CA ALA A 86 -5.06 -18.18 0.20
C ALA A 86 -4.40 -17.74 1.52
N VAL A 87 -4.66 -16.51 1.97
CA VAL A 87 -4.18 -16.03 3.27
C VAL A 87 -4.86 -16.76 4.43
N VAL A 88 -6.16 -17.06 4.33
CA VAL A 88 -6.86 -17.86 5.34
C VAL A 88 -6.25 -19.26 5.46
N ASP A 89 -5.98 -19.92 4.33
CA ASP A 89 -5.34 -21.24 4.32
C ASP A 89 -3.96 -21.20 4.97
N HIS A 90 -3.14 -20.21 4.62
CA HIS A 90 -1.83 -20.01 5.22
C HIS A 90 -1.91 -19.80 6.74
N LEU A 91 -2.84 -18.97 7.22
CA LEU A 91 -2.98 -18.67 8.65
C LEU A 91 -3.49 -19.85 9.48
N LEU A 92 -4.29 -20.73 8.88
CA LEU A 92 -4.81 -21.92 9.52
C LEU A 92 -3.90 -23.14 9.36
N GLY A 93 -2.78 -23.00 8.64
CA GLY A 93 -1.85 -24.10 8.38
C GLY A 93 -2.44 -25.20 7.49
N ILE A 94 -3.41 -24.83 6.63
CA ILE A 94 -4.02 -25.73 5.66
C ILE A 94 -3.16 -25.64 4.40
N GLU A 95 -2.23 -26.58 4.24
CA GLU A 95 -1.51 -26.73 2.98
C GLU A 95 -2.50 -27.21 1.90
N GLY A 96 -2.51 -26.52 0.76
CA GLY A 96 -3.33 -26.88 -0.41
C GLY A 96 -2.88 -28.16 -1.10
#